data_AF-A0AAE2CSP1-F1
#
_entry.id   AF-A0AAE2CSP1-F1
#
_cell.length_a   1.000
_cell.length_b   1.000
_cell.length_c   1.000
_cell.angle_alpha   90.00
_cell.angle_beta   90.00
_cell.angle_gamma   90.00
#
_symmetry.space_group_name_H-M   'P 1'
#
loop_
_entity.id
_entity.type
_entity.pdbx_description
1 polymer ?
#
loop_
_entity_poly.entity_id
_entity_poly.type
_entity_poly.pdbx_seq_one_letter_code
_entity_poly.pdbx_strand_id
1 'polypeptide(L)'
;MVGPVDFENNADYWQQDRWSGQFPIKWHIIKDVPNSCFRHILIENNDNKPVTHSRDSQEVKLEQGMQMLRIFHSHEAETSLLDDFNYYDEREKSSMERKAKQRASTNGNPMVTLSKGTINQLSDNLADTLRLEGDKNLPK
;
A
#
# COMPACT_ATOMS: atom_id res chain seq x y z
N MET A 1 -17.37 -10.97 -5.84
CA MET A 1 -18.15 -10.12 -4.91
C MET A 1 -19.37 -10.92 -4.48
N VAL A 2 -19.64 -10.99 -3.17
CA VAL A 2 -20.75 -11.81 -2.63
C VAL A 2 -21.87 -10.97 -2.00
N GLY A 3 -21.72 -9.65 -1.97
CA GLY A 3 -22.70 -8.71 -1.43
C GLY A 3 -22.40 -7.28 -1.89
N PRO A 4 -23.30 -6.31 -1.60
CA PRO A 4 -23.18 -4.91 -2.03
C PRO A 4 -22.03 -4.17 -1.34
N VAL A 5 -21.72 -2.96 -1.83
CA VAL A 5 -20.77 -2.04 -1.19
C VAL A 5 -21.43 -1.34 -0.01
N ASP A 6 -20.76 -1.40 1.13
CA ASP A 6 -21.03 -0.61 2.33
C ASP A 6 -20.07 0.59 2.33
N PHE A 7 -20.61 1.81 2.26
CA PHE A 7 -19.84 3.04 2.27
C PHE A 7 -19.67 3.65 3.66
N GLU A 8 -20.45 3.19 4.65
CA GLU A 8 -20.46 3.73 6.01
C GLU A 8 -19.35 3.11 6.85
N ASN A 9 -19.02 1.85 6.59
CA ASN A 9 -17.99 1.12 7.33
C ASN A 9 -16.71 0.97 6.50
N ASN A 10 -15.64 1.65 6.93
CA ASN A 10 -14.31 1.48 6.35
C ASN A 10 -13.60 0.25 6.94
N ALA A 11 -12.83 -0.44 6.12
CA ALA A 11 -11.91 -1.47 6.58
C ALA A 11 -10.69 -0.85 7.28
N ASP A 12 -10.32 -1.37 8.44
CA ASP A 12 -9.24 -0.87 9.31
C ASP A 12 -7.89 -1.61 9.13
N TYR A 13 -7.89 -2.66 8.31
CA TYR A 13 -6.72 -3.48 7.98
C TYR A 13 -5.89 -2.95 6.79
N TRP A 14 -6.29 -1.86 6.15
CA TRP A 14 -5.49 -1.25 5.08
C TRP A 14 -4.22 -0.57 5.60
N GLN A 15 -3.16 -0.61 4.80
CA GLN A 15 -1.90 0.08 5.15
C GLN A 15 -2.01 1.61 5.04
N GLN A 16 -2.90 2.13 4.19
CA GLN A 16 -3.13 3.55 3.98
C GLN A 16 -4.61 3.86 4.17
N ASP A 17 -4.91 4.96 4.87
CA ASP A 17 -6.28 5.39 5.19
C ASP A 17 -6.98 6.11 4.02
N ARG A 18 -6.56 5.85 2.78
CA ARG A 18 -7.13 6.47 1.58
C ARG A 18 -8.35 5.72 1.03
N TRP A 19 -8.56 4.48 1.48
CA TRP A 19 -9.61 3.61 0.99
C TRP A 19 -10.84 3.73 1.89
N SER A 20 -12.01 3.92 1.28
CA SER A 20 -13.28 4.06 1.98
C SER A 20 -14.29 3.02 1.48
N GLY A 21 -15.19 2.65 2.39
CA GLY A 21 -16.13 1.56 2.22
C GLY A 21 -15.48 0.17 2.18
N GLN A 22 -16.33 -0.84 2.07
CA GLN A 22 -15.95 -2.23 1.90
C GLN A 22 -17.08 -3.04 1.27
N PHE A 23 -16.75 -4.20 0.71
CA PHE A 23 -17.75 -5.18 0.28
C PHE A 23 -17.20 -6.59 0.48
N PRO A 24 -18.05 -7.57 0.79
CA PRO A 24 -17.59 -8.93 1.02
C PRO A 24 -17.18 -9.60 -0.30
N ILE A 25 -16.07 -10.32 -0.25
CA ILE A 25 -15.57 -11.16 -1.34
C ILE A 25 -15.35 -12.58 -0.84
N LYS A 26 -15.37 -13.53 -1.78
CA LYS A 26 -14.93 -14.91 -1.56
C LYS A 26 -13.82 -15.20 -2.56
N TRP A 27 -12.66 -15.57 -2.06
CA TRP A 27 -11.55 -16.03 -2.90
C TRP A 27 -11.88 -17.41 -3.46
N HIS A 28 -11.82 -17.56 -4.79
CA HIS A 28 -12.07 -18.83 -5.47
C HIS A 28 -10.78 -19.53 -5.91
N ILE A 29 -9.79 -18.75 -6.35
CA ILE A 29 -8.49 -19.22 -6.81
C ILE A 29 -7.44 -18.28 -6.22
N ILE A 30 -6.42 -18.83 -5.57
CA ILE A 30 -5.25 -18.10 -5.06
C ILE A 30 -4.03 -18.81 -5.62
N LYS A 31 -3.39 -18.21 -6.63
CA LYS A 31 -2.18 -18.73 -7.28
C LYS A 31 -1.50 -17.61 -8.05
N ASP A 32 -0.19 -17.75 -8.27
CA ASP A 32 0.52 -16.89 -9.19
C ASP A 32 0.43 -17.45 -10.62
N VAL A 33 0.19 -16.58 -11.60
CA VAL A 33 0.20 -16.94 -13.02
C VAL A 33 0.98 -15.86 -13.78
N PRO A 34 2.02 -16.20 -14.54
CA PRO A 34 2.81 -15.22 -15.27
C PRO A 34 1.98 -14.41 -16.28
N ASN A 35 2.25 -13.11 -16.38
CA ASN A 35 1.60 -12.23 -17.35
C ASN A 35 1.74 -12.73 -18.80
N SER A 36 2.82 -13.44 -19.14
CA SER A 36 3.03 -14.03 -20.47
C SER A 36 1.87 -14.94 -20.89
N CYS A 37 1.22 -15.63 -19.94
CA CYS A 37 0.06 -16.49 -20.20
C CYS A 37 -1.16 -15.70 -20.67
N PHE A 38 -1.28 -14.41 -20.36
CA PHE A 38 -2.47 -13.59 -20.66
C PHE A 38 -2.27 -12.55 -21.75
N ARG A 39 -1.03 -12.28 -22.18
CA ARG A 39 -0.71 -11.18 -23.13
C ARG A 39 -1.46 -11.25 -24.48
N HIS A 40 -1.91 -12.43 -24.88
CA HIS A 40 -2.65 -12.65 -26.13
C HIS A 40 -4.14 -12.27 -26.02
N ILE A 41 -4.66 -12.08 -24.80
CA ILE A 41 -6.04 -11.67 -24.57
C ILE A 41 -6.13 -10.15 -24.69
N LEU A 42 -6.79 -9.67 -25.74
CA LEU A 42 -6.98 -8.25 -26.01
C LEU A 42 -8.34 -7.78 -25.52
N ILE A 43 -8.38 -6.58 -24.94
CA ILE A 43 -9.58 -5.98 -24.37
C ILE A 43 -10.10 -4.90 -25.30
N GLU A 44 -11.21 -5.20 -26.01
CA GLU A 44 -11.81 -4.32 -27.02
C GLU A 44 -12.22 -2.95 -26.47
N ASN A 45 -12.75 -2.93 -25.25
CA ASN A 45 -13.14 -1.72 -24.52
C ASN A 45 -11.95 -1.02 -23.84
N ASN A 46 -10.71 -1.38 -24.19
CA ASN A 46 -9.48 -0.75 -23.71
C ASN A 46 -8.45 -0.63 -24.85
N ASP A 47 -8.85 -0.04 -25.97
CA ASP A 47 -8.01 0.18 -27.16
C ASP A 47 -7.34 -1.09 -27.71
N ASN A 48 -7.95 -2.26 -27.53
CA ASN A 48 -7.36 -3.56 -27.83
C ASN A 48 -6.00 -3.80 -27.17
N LYS A 49 -5.74 -3.17 -26.02
CA LYS A 49 -4.54 -3.44 -25.22
C LYS A 49 -4.64 -4.85 -24.61
N PRO A 50 -3.49 -5.52 -24.38
CA PRO A 50 -3.45 -6.75 -23.61
C PRO A 50 -4.10 -6.59 -22.23
N VAL A 51 -4.80 -7.63 -21.76
CA VAL A 51 -5.46 -7.61 -20.44
C VAL A 51 -4.49 -7.34 -19.28
N THR A 52 -3.21 -7.66 -19.46
CA THR A 52 -2.14 -7.36 -18.49
C THR A 52 -1.84 -5.87 -18.32
N HIS A 53 -2.40 -4.99 -19.16
CA HIS A 53 -2.27 -3.52 -19.05
C HIS A 53 -3.56 -2.85 -18.55
N SER A 54 -4.50 -3.64 -18.02
CA SER A 54 -5.74 -3.13 -17.45
C SER A 54 -5.47 -2.24 -16.24
N ARG A 55 -6.22 -1.13 -16.11
CA ARG A 55 -6.24 -0.33 -14.89
C ARG A 55 -7.18 -0.95 -13.85
N ASP A 56 -7.12 -0.43 -12.63
CA ASP A 56 -8.03 -0.84 -11.57
C ASP A 56 -9.50 -0.70 -12.03
N SER A 57 -10.33 -1.68 -11.68
CA SER A 57 -11.74 -1.83 -12.09
C SER A 57 -12.02 -1.94 -13.61
N GLN A 58 -11.02 -2.23 -14.46
CA GLN A 58 -11.26 -2.48 -15.89
C GLN A 58 -12.25 -3.64 -16.12
N GLU A 59 -13.34 -3.37 -16.83
CA GLU A 59 -14.29 -4.40 -17.21
C GLU A 59 -13.70 -5.31 -18.30
N VAL A 60 -13.76 -6.62 -18.06
CA VAL A 60 -13.41 -7.67 -19.02
C VAL A 60 -14.70 -8.38 -19.41
N LYS A 61 -15.02 -8.39 -20.71
CA LYS A 61 -16.22 -9.05 -21.23
C LYS A 61 -16.16 -10.56 -21.00
N LEU A 62 -17.33 -11.20 -21.05
CA LEU A 62 -17.52 -12.62 -20.71
C LEU A 62 -16.55 -13.55 -21.46
N GLU A 63 -16.37 -13.39 -22.77
CA GLU A 63 -15.55 -14.29 -23.57
C GLU A 63 -14.08 -14.27 -23.14
N GLN A 64 -13.49 -13.07 -23.04
CA GLN A 64 -12.14 -12.88 -22.52
C GLN A 64 -12.02 -13.35 -21.06
N GLY A 65 -13.03 -13.08 -20.23
CA GLY A 65 -13.07 -13.51 -18.83
C GLY A 65 -13.06 -15.05 -18.70
N MET A 66 -13.80 -15.76 -19.53
CA MET A 66 -13.81 -17.22 -19.57
C MET A 66 -12.46 -17.78 -20.03
N GLN A 67 -11.78 -17.14 -20.98
CA GLN A 67 -10.42 -17.50 -21.36
C GLN A 67 -9.44 -17.33 -20.20
N MET A 68 -9.51 -16.21 -19.49
CA MET A 68 -8.69 -15.97 -18.30
C MET A 68 -8.93 -17.04 -17.23
N LEU A 69 -10.19 -17.36 -16.93
CA LEU A 69 -10.54 -18.38 -15.94
C LEU A 69 -10.03 -19.77 -16.33
N ARG A 70 -10.07 -20.13 -17.62
CA ARG A 70 -9.46 -21.37 -18.11
C ARG A 70 -7.96 -21.41 -17.87
N ILE A 71 -7.24 -20.32 -18.19
CA ILE A 71 -5.80 -20.20 -17.93
C ILE A 71 -5.50 -20.33 -16.44
N PHE A 72 -6.24 -19.61 -15.58
CA PHE A 72 -6.10 -19.74 -14.14
C PHE A 72 -6.36 -21.18 -13.67
N HIS A 73 -7.35 -21.87 -14.22
CA HIS A 73 -7.66 -23.24 -13.82
C HIS A 73 -6.56 -24.22 -14.26
N SER A 74 -6.09 -24.14 -15.50
CA SER A 74 -5.14 -25.10 -16.08
C SER A 74 -3.67 -24.86 -15.71
N HIS A 75 -3.31 -23.64 -15.26
CA HIS A 75 -1.94 -23.34 -14.89
C HIS A 75 -1.55 -24.02 -13.57
N GLU A 76 -0.51 -24.85 -13.63
CA GLU A 76 0.19 -25.39 -12.47
C GLU A 76 1.11 -24.31 -11.92
N ALA A 77 0.74 -23.73 -10.77
CA ALA A 77 1.51 -22.67 -10.14
C ALA A 77 2.57 -23.26 -9.22
N GLU A 78 3.79 -22.75 -9.33
CA GLU A 78 4.91 -23.11 -8.44
C GLU A 78 4.86 -22.32 -7.12
N THR A 79 4.25 -21.13 -7.14
CA THR A 79 4.15 -20.22 -5.99
C THR A 79 2.76 -19.59 -5.88
N SER A 80 2.45 -19.11 -4.68
CA SER A 80 1.27 -18.31 -4.40
C SER A 80 1.52 -17.39 -3.21
N LEU A 81 0.66 -16.38 -3.06
CA LEU A 81 0.61 -15.53 -1.87
C LEU A 81 0.55 -16.31 -0.53
N LEU A 82 -0.04 -17.52 -0.54
CA LEU A 82 -0.19 -18.33 0.68
C LEU A 82 1.12 -18.91 1.18
N ASP A 83 2.13 -19.06 0.32
CA ASP A 83 3.45 -19.57 0.72
C ASP A 83 4.15 -18.57 1.66
N ASP A 84 3.83 -17.28 1.53
CA ASP A 84 4.36 -16.18 2.33
C ASP A 84 3.43 -15.78 3.50
N PHE A 85 2.42 -16.58 3.84
CA PHE A 85 1.40 -16.18 4.82
C PHE A 85 1.98 -15.77 6.19
N ASN A 86 2.93 -16.55 6.70
CA ASN A 86 3.62 -16.25 7.97
C ASN A 86 4.34 -14.89 7.94
N TYR A 87 4.93 -14.53 6.81
CA TYR A 87 5.60 -13.24 6.64
C TYR A 87 4.61 -12.07 6.78
N TYR A 88 3.43 -12.19 6.18
CA TYR A 88 2.40 -11.16 6.28
C TYR A 88 1.82 -11.05 7.69
N ASP A 89 1.57 -12.19 8.36
CA ASP A 89 1.11 -12.22 9.75
C ASP A 89 2.07 -11.52 10.72
N GLU A 90 3.38 -11.80 10.61
CA GLU A 90 4.40 -11.15 11.42
C GLU A 90 4.50 -9.64 11.13
N ARG A 91 4.42 -9.27 9.84
CA ARG A 91 4.47 -7.88 9.42
C ARG A 91 3.26 -7.10 9.95
N GLU A 92 2.06 -7.68 9.94
CA GLU A 92 0.84 -7.08 10.49
C GLU A 92 0.97 -6.85 12.00
N LYS A 93 1.39 -7.87 12.77
CA LYS A 93 1.65 -7.76 14.22
C LYS A 93 2.61 -6.61 14.54
N SER A 94 3.73 -6.54 13.82
CA SER A 94 4.71 -5.46 14.02
C SER A 94 4.16 -4.06 13.73
N SER A 95 3.25 -3.94 12.75
CA SER A 95 2.60 -2.68 12.38
C SER A 95 1.59 -2.25 13.44
N MET A 96 0.79 -3.19 13.94
CA MET A 96 -0.18 -2.95 15.03
C MET A 96 0.52 -2.50 16.31
N GLU A 97 1.63 -3.13 16.69
CA GLU A 97 2.43 -2.72 17.85
C GLU A 97 2.97 -1.29 17.72
N ARG A 98 3.43 -0.90 16.53
CA ARG A 98 3.90 0.48 16.26
C ARG A 98 2.75 1.48 16.39
N LYS A 99 1.58 1.17 15.81
CA LYS A 99 0.37 2.00 15.93
C LYS A 99 -0.06 2.12 17.40
N ALA A 100 -0.02 1.03 18.17
CA ALA A 100 -0.35 1.02 19.59
C ALA A 100 0.61 1.90 20.42
N LYS A 101 1.93 1.80 20.18
CA LYS A 101 2.95 2.63 20.85
C LYS A 101 2.77 4.12 20.53
N GLN A 102 2.46 4.47 19.27
CA GLN A 102 2.18 5.86 18.89
C GLN A 102 0.94 6.41 19.61
N ARG A 103 -0.15 5.62 19.69
CA ARG A 103 -1.38 6.01 20.41
C ARG A 103 -1.17 6.14 21.92
N ALA A 104 -0.30 5.32 22.51
CA ALA A 104 0.06 5.43 23.93
C ALA A 104 0.86 6.72 24.22
N SER A 105 1.71 7.15 23.28
CA SER A 105 2.46 8.41 23.39
C SER A 105 1.58 9.66 23.30
N THR A 106 0.49 9.62 22.53
CA THR A 106 -0.42 10.78 22.37
C THR A 106 -1.46 10.93 23.47
N ASN A 107 -1.70 9.91 24.29
CA ASN A 107 -2.70 9.95 25.38
C ASN A 107 -2.14 10.42 26.74
N GLY A 108 -0.87 10.82 26.82
CA GLY A 108 -0.34 11.59 27.94
C GLY A 108 -0.52 13.09 27.67
N ASN A 109 -1.35 13.77 28.48
CA ASN A 109 -1.56 15.23 28.56
C ASN A 109 -0.77 16.12 27.56
N PRO A 110 -1.43 16.95 26.72
CA PRO A 110 -0.74 17.95 25.90
C PRO A 110 -0.38 19.20 26.73
N MET A 111 0.19 19.02 27.93
CA MET A 111 0.68 20.13 28.75
C MET A 111 2.08 19.82 29.26
N VAL A 112 3.05 20.46 28.59
CA VAL A 112 4.41 20.75 29.03
C VAL A 112 5.26 19.53 29.39
N THR A 113 6.11 19.11 28.45
CA THR A 113 7.59 19.04 28.65
C THR A 113 8.23 18.89 27.26
N LEU A 114 8.21 19.95 26.45
CA LEU A 114 9.34 20.17 25.54
C LEU A 114 10.49 20.56 26.48
N SER A 115 11.38 19.62 26.77
CA SER A 115 12.46 19.87 27.71
C SER A 115 13.23 21.11 27.23
N LYS A 116 13.51 22.07 28.13
CA LYS A 116 14.29 23.28 27.80
C LYS A 116 15.62 22.92 27.13
N GLY A 117 16.16 21.72 27.38
CA GLY A 117 17.36 21.20 26.72
C GLY A 117 17.21 20.98 25.21
N THR A 118 16.04 20.53 24.73
CA THR A 118 15.80 20.26 23.29
C THR A 118 15.67 21.56 22.49
N ILE A 119 15.03 22.60 23.07
CA ILE A 119 14.92 23.91 22.44
C ILE A 119 16.29 24.60 22.36
N ASN A 120 17.11 24.48 23.40
CA ASN A 120 18.45 25.06 23.41
C ASN A 120 19.35 24.37 22.36
N GLN A 121 19.31 23.05 22.24
CA GLN A 121 20.07 22.33 21.20
C GLN A 121 19.66 22.71 19.78
N LEU A 122 18.36 22.91 19.52
CA LEU A 122 17.90 23.36 18.20
C LEU A 122 18.31 24.82 17.90
N SER A 123 18.29 25.67 18.92
CA SER A 123 18.76 27.06 18.82
C SER A 123 20.26 27.15 18.54
N ASP A 124 21.07 26.32 19.21
CA ASP A 124 22.52 26.31 19.03
C ASP A 124 22.92 25.79 17.64
N ASN A 125 22.26 24.73 17.17
CA ASN A 125 22.49 24.19 15.82
C ASN A 125 22.08 25.18 14.70
N LEU A 126 21.02 25.96 14.91
CA LEU A 126 20.60 26.99 13.96
C LEU A 126 21.57 28.18 13.93
N ALA A 127 22.09 28.58 15.09
CA ALA A 127 23.09 29.64 15.20
C ALA A 127 24.41 29.26 14.51
N ASP A 128 24.85 28.00 14.63
CA ASP A 128 26.06 27.51 13.94
C ASP A 128 25.88 27.45 12.41
N THR A 129 24.67 27.11 11.93
CA THR A 129 24.36 27.06 10.50
C THR A 129 24.39 28.45 9.85
N LEU A 130 23.87 29.48 10.55
CA LEU A 130 23.86 30.86 10.04
C LEU A 130 25.26 31.51 10.03
N ARG A 131 26.20 31.00 10.82
CA ARG A 131 27.59 31.50 10.86
C ARG A 131 28.45 31.03 9.69
N LEU A 132 28.08 29.94 9.01
CA LEU A 132 28.85 29.37 7.90
C LEU A 132 28.56 30.02 6.53
N GLU A 133 27.53 30.86 6.42
CA GLU A 133 27.17 31.57 5.18
C GLU A 133 27.82 32.97 5.07
N GLY A 134 28.69 33.35 6.01
CA GLY A 134 29.29 34.69 6.09
C GLY A 134 30.66 34.89 5.43
N ASP A 135 31.37 33.83 5.03
CA ASP A 135 32.74 33.96 4.50
C ASP A 135 32.94 33.13 3.22
N LYS A 136 32.41 33.64 2.10
CA LYS A 136 32.94 33.32 0.76
C LYS A 136 33.54 34.58 0.15
N ASN A 137 34.84 34.73 0.40
CA ASN A 137 35.72 35.70 -0.25
C ASN A 137 35.63 35.62 -1.79
N LEU A 138 35.43 36.77 -2.45
CA LEU A 138 35.69 36.97 -3.87
C LEU A 138 37.21 36.95 -4.15
N PRO A 139 37.70 36.31 -5.22
CA PRO A 139 39.01 36.63 -5.77
C PRO A 139 38.90 37.72 -6.84
N LYS A 140 39.91 38.60 -6.87
CA LYS A 140 40.20 39.55 -7.96
C LYS A 140 40.80 38.83 -9.15
#